data_AF-A0A928ZUN6-F1
#
_entry.id   AF-A0A928ZUN6-F1
#
_cell.length_a   1.000
_cell.length_b   1.000
_cell.length_c   1.000
_cell.angle_alpha   90.00
_cell.angle_beta   90.00
_cell.angle_gamma   90.00
#
_symmetry.space_group_name_H-M   'P 1'
#
loop_
_entity.id
_entity.type
_entity.pdbx_description
1 polymer ?
#
loop_
_entity_poly.entity_id
_entity_poly.type
_entity_poly.pdbx_seq_one_letter_code
_entity_poly.pdbx_strand_id
1 'polypeptide(L)' 'MADMTQLTGDYAISWLPWIMIPLIFYILPFPIFAIIFLWIERESDNETAMGQDLSSEVRSQQSVMGADVISSSPPS' A
#
# COMPACT_ATOMS: atom_id res chain seq x y z
N MET A 1 6.30 29.66 46.21
CA MET A 1 4.92 29.16 46.09
C MET A 1 4.83 28.59 44.69
N ALA A 2 4.64 27.27 44.52
CA ALA A 2 4.50 26.70 43.19
C ALA A 2 3.15 27.14 42.61
N ASP A 3 3.12 27.61 41.37
CA ASP A 3 1.88 27.91 40.67
C ASP A 3 1.17 26.59 40.34
N MET A 4 0.08 26.30 41.05
CA MET A 4 -0.68 25.05 40.93
C MET A 4 -1.71 25.07 39.81
N THR A 5 -1.85 26.19 39.10
CA THR A 5 -2.87 26.36 38.05
C THR A 5 -2.34 26.08 36.65
N GLN A 6 -1.02 25.97 36.48
CA GLN A 6 -0.36 25.79 35.19
C GLN A 6 0.34 24.43 35.11
N LEU A 7 0.31 23.81 33.92
CA LEU A 7 1.10 22.62 33.62
C LEU A 7 2.57 23.02 33.49
N THR A 8 3.27 23.01 34.61
CA THR A 8 4.71 23.29 34.70
C THR A 8 5.47 22.01 35.08
N GLY A 9 6.76 21.96 34.75
CA GLY A 9 7.64 20.86 35.08
C GLY A 9 8.92 21.36 35.74
N ASP A 10 9.26 20.82 36.91
CA ASP A 10 10.53 21.09 37.61
C ASP A 10 11.59 20.06 37.19
N TYR A 11 11.82 19.97 35.88
CA TYR A 11 12.84 19.12 35.26
C TYR A 11 13.52 19.89 34.13
N ALA A 12 14.73 19.46 33.76
CA ALA A 12 15.48 20.10 32.69
C ALA A 12 14.66 20.11 31.38
N ILE A 13 14.62 21.26 30.70
CA ILE A 13 13.92 21.43 29.41
C ILE A 13 12.39 21.20 29.53
N SER A 14 11.76 21.79 30.55
CA SER A 14 10.32 21.70 30.80
C SER A 14 9.41 22.31 29.72
N TRP A 15 9.98 23.01 28.73
CA TRP A 15 9.26 23.46 27.53
C TRP A 15 9.14 22.37 26.46
N LEU A 16 9.91 21.29 26.55
CA LEU A 16 9.92 20.21 25.57
C LEU A 16 8.58 19.49 25.41
N PRO A 17 7.84 19.12 26.48
CA PRO A 17 6.50 18.52 26.33
C PRO A 17 5.50 19.48 25.67
N TRP A 18 5.66 20.79 25.87
CA TRP A 18 4.77 21.79 25.30
C TRP A 18 4.79 21.76 23.76
N ILE A 19 5.92 21.40 23.16
CA ILE A 19 6.03 21.21 21.71
C ILE A 19 5.93 19.75 21.28
N MET A 20 6.54 18.81 22.04
CA MET A 20 6.56 17.38 21.69
C MET A 20 5.18 16.74 21.74
N ILE A 21 4.35 17.08 22.73
CA ILE A 21 3.02 16.48 22.86
C ILE A 21 2.13 16.91 21.68
N PRO A 22 1.98 18.20 21.34
CA PRO A 22 1.25 18.58 20.14
C PRO A 22 1.83 18.00 18.86
N LEU A 23 3.17 17.97 18.74
CA LEU A 23 3.83 17.44 17.56
C LEU A 23 3.50 15.96 17.34
N ILE A 24 3.68 15.10 18.35
CA ILE A 24 3.49 13.65 18.20
C ILE A 24 2.02 13.26 18.14
N PHE A 25 1.15 13.91 18.94
CA PHE A 25 -0.24 13.49 19.07
C PHE A 25 -1.20 14.12 18.06
N TYR A 26 -0.86 15.28 17.49
CA TYR A 26 -1.79 16.01 16.60
C TYR A 26 -1.17 16.40 15.26
N ILE A 27 0.14 16.66 15.18
CA ILE A 27 0.76 17.08 13.93
C ILE A 27 1.27 15.88 13.13
N LEU A 28 2.01 14.98 13.77
CA LEU A 28 2.68 13.83 13.16
C LEU A 28 1.74 12.66 12.74
N PRO A 29 0.58 12.39 13.38
CA PRO A 29 -0.23 11.27 12.96
C PRO A 29 -0.89 11.50 11.60
N PHE A 30 -1.22 12.75 11.23
CA PHE A 30 -1.82 13.03 9.92
C PHE A 30 -0.87 12.69 8.74
N PRO A 31 0.40 13.16 8.71
CA PRO A 31 1.37 12.71 7.72
C PRO A 31 1.62 11.20 7.74
N ILE A 32 1.69 10.58 8.92
CA ILE A 32 1.87 9.13 9.02
C ILE A 32 0.72 8.38 8.36
N PHE A 33 -0.53 8.74 8.68
CA PHE A 33 -1.69 8.10 8.08
C PHE A 33 -1.75 8.36 6.57
N ALA A 34 -1.36 9.54 6.10
CA ALA A 34 -1.29 9.83 4.66
C ALA A 34 -0.26 8.95 3.94
N ILE A 35 0.94 8.76 4.52
CA ILE A 35 1.99 7.91 3.95
C ILE A 35 1.53 6.44 3.93
N ILE A 36 0.97 5.95 5.04
CA ILE A 36 0.45 4.58 5.14
C ILE A 36 -0.70 4.36 4.16
N PHE A 37 -1.61 5.33 4.05
CA PHE A 37 -2.75 5.26 3.13
C PHE A 37 -2.28 5.15 1.67
N LEU A 38 -1.36 6.02 1.26
CA LEU A 38 -0.79 5.98 -0.09
C LEU A 38 -0.05 4.67 -0.34
N TRP A 39 0.66 4.14 0.66
CA TRP A 39 1.37 2.86 0.53
C TRP A 39 0.42 1.67 0.35
N ILE A 40 -0.72 1.64 1.06
CA ILE A 40 -1.74 0.59 0.93
C ILE A 40 -2.39 0.62 -0.46
N GLU A 41 -2.84 1.78 -0.91
CA GLU A 41 -3.48 1.96 -2.23
C GLU A 41 -2.52 1.71 -3.40
N ARG A 42 -1.20 1.77 -3.18
CA ARG A 42 -0.20 1.53 -4.23
C ARG A 42 -0.13 0.07 -4.69
N GLU A 43 -0.45 -0.90 -3.84
CA GLU A 43 -0.29 -2.33 -4.17
C GLU A 43 -1.51 -2.90 -4.92
N SER A 44 -2.71 -2.36 -4.70
CA SER A 44 -3.94 -2.73 -5.43
C SER A 44 -3.81 -2.59 -6.95
N ASP A 45 -2.89 -1.75 -7.42
CA ASP A 45 -2.65 -1.54 -8.86
C ASP A 45 -1.76 -2.63 -9.49
N ASN A 46 -0.91 -3.32 -8.72
CA ASN A 46 0.07 -4.29 -9.26
C ASN A 46 -0.47 -5.73 -9.33
N GLU A 47 -1.39 -6.13 -8.45
CA GLU A 47 -1.99 -7.48 -8.48
C GLU A 47 -2.90 -7.69 -9.72
N THR A 48 -3.41 -6.60 -10.31
CA THR A 48 -4.25 -6.68 -11.52
C THR A 48 -3.42 -6.95 -12.79
N ALA A 49 -2.13 -6.61 -12.81
CA ALA A 49 -1.25 -6.85 -13.96
C ALA A 49 -0.85 -8.34 -14.08
N MET A 50 -0.69 -9.05 -12.96
CA MET A 50 -0.17 -10.43 -12.98
C MET A 50 -1.22 -11.47 -13.39
N GLY A 51 -2.51 -11.15 -13.31
CA GLY A 51 -3.61 -12.02 -13.77
C GLY A 51 -3.86 -11.96 -15.28
N GLN A 52 -3.44 -10.89 -15.97
CA GLN A 52 -3.71 -10.72 -17.39
C GLN A 52 -2.72 -11.50 -18.28
N ASP A 53 -1.46 -11.59 -17.87
CA ASP A 53 -0.42 -12.30 -18.65
C ASP A 53 -0.63 -13.83 -18.67
N LEU A 54 -1.15 -14.41 -17.59
CA LEU A 54 -1.49 -15.84 -17.57
C LEU A 54 -2.70 -16.15 -18.47
N SER A 55 -3.68 -15.25 -18.55
CA SER A 55 -4.87 -15.46 -19.37
C SER A 55 -4.60 -15.31 -20.88
N SER A 56 -3.65 -14.45 -21.25
CA SER A 56 -3.24 -14.24 -22.65
C SER A 56 -2.36 -15.39 -23.16
N GLU A 57 -1.45 -15.90 -22.33
CA GLU A 57 -0.59 -17.04 -22.65
C GLU A 57 -1.39 -18.35 -22.81
N VAL A 58 -2.31 -18.65 -21.88
CA VAL A 58 -3.18 -19.84 -21.98
C VAL A 58 -4.06 -19.79 -23.24
N ARG A 59 -4.54 -18.60 -23.64
CA ARG A 59 -5.33 -18.42 -24.86
C ARG A 59 -4.48 -18.57 -26.13
N SER A 60 -3.22 -18.15 -26.10
CA SER A 60 -2.26 -18.34 -27.19
C SER A 60 -1.98 -19.82 -27.43
N GLN A 61 -1.71 -20.59 -26.37
CA GLN A 61 -1.42 -22.03 -26.49
C GLN A 61 -2.64 -22.85 -26.96
N GLN A 62 -3.85 -22.48 -26.55
CA GLN A 62 -5.08 -23.13 -27.03
C GLN A 62 -5.33 -22.85 -28.52
N SER A 63 -4.94 -21.68 -29.04
CA SER A 63 -5.00 -21.38 -30.46
C SER A 63 -3.99 -22.19 -31.29
N VAL A 64 -2.81 -22.47 -30.74
CA VAL A 64 -1.79 -23.28 -31.41
C VAL A 64 -2.20 -24.75 -31.44
N MET A 65 -2.67 -25.31 -30.32
CA MET A 65 -3.15 -26.71 -30.28
C MET A 65 -4.44 -26.95 -31.08
N GLY A 66 -5.28 -25.92 -31.27
CA GLY A 66 -6.50 -26.02 -32.07
C GLY A 66 -6.25 -26.05 -33.59
N ALA A 67 -5.13 -25.53 -34.06
CA ALA A 67 -4.78 -25.51 -35.49
C ALA A 67 -4.32 -26.90 -36.00
N ASP A 68 -3.64 -27.67 -35.16
CA ASP A 68 -3.08 -28.97 -35.52
C ASP A 68 -4.14 -30.10 -35.56
N VAL A 69 -5.28 -29.92 -34.88
CA VAL A 69 -6.37 -30.92 -34.85
C VAL A 69 -7.19 -30.92 -36.15
N ILE A 70 -7.19 -29.82 -36.92
CA ILE A 70 -7.98 -29.70 -38.16
C ILE A 70 -7.21 -30.25 -39.38
N SER A 71 -5.87 -30.36 -39.32
CA SER A 71 -5.07 -30.82 -40.47
C SER A 71 -4.90 -32.35 -40.57
N SER A 72 -5.31 -33.14 -39.58
CA SER A 72 -5.30 -34.60 -39.67
C SER A 72 -6.68 -35.17 -40.01
N SER A 73 -7.26 -34.74 -41.13
CA SER A 73 -8.36 -35.47 -41.76
C SER A 73 -7.76 -36.63 -42.58
N PRO A 74 -8.19 -37.90 -42.38
CA PRO A 74 -7.64 -39.03 -43.11
C PRO A 74 -8.08 -38.98 -44.58
N PRO A 75 -7.19 -39.29 -45.55
CA PRO A 75 -7.61 -39.46 -46.94
C PRO A 75 -8.56 -40.66 -47.03
N SER A 76 -9.72 -40.44 -47.65
CA SER A 76 -10.73 -41.46 -47.98
C SER A 76 -10.25 -42.42 -49.05
#